data_AF-G5E198-F1
#
_entry.id   AF-G5E198-F1
#
_cell.length_a   1.000
_cell.length_b   1.000
_cell.length_c   1.000
_cell.angle_alpha   90.00
_cell.angle_beta   90.00
_cell.angle_gamma   90.00
#
_symmetry.space_group_name_H-M   'P 1'
#
loop_
_entity.id
_entity.type
_entity.pdbx_description
1 polymer ?
#
loop_
_entity_poly.entity_id
_entity_poly.type
_entity_poly.pdbx_seq_one_letter_code
_entity_poly.pdbx_strand_id
1 'polypeptide(L)'
;GLVWDDEKKTCFRIPWKHAGKDFRHDEDAAIFKAWAEYKNKLHPGDKLAAAWKTRLRCALNKSPEFQEVPERSQLDISEPYKVYRIVPPG
;
A
#
# COMPACT_ATOMS: atom_id res chain seq x y z
N GLY A 1 6.42 -6.30 -4.35
CA GLY A 1 5.08 -5.94 -4.89
C GLY A 1 3.97 -6.38 -3.94
N LEU A 2 2.72 -6.04 -4.26
CA LEU A 2 1.51 -6.45 -3.51
C LEU A 2 1.31 -7.96 -3.64
N VAL A 3 1.26 -8.68 -2.52
CA VAL A 3 1.04 -10.15 -2.51
C VAL A 3 0.21 -10.57 -1.30
N TRP A 4 -0.38 -11.76 -1.37
CA TRP A 4 -1.03 -12.39 -0.21
C TRP A 4 0.02 -12.81 0.83
N ASP A 5 -0.28 -12.52 2.09
CA ASP A 5 0.51 -12.89 3.28
C ASP A 5 0.11 -14.28 3.82
N ASP A 6 -1.10 -14.74 3.48
CA ASP A 6 -1.59 -16.07 3.82
C ASP A 6 -2.23 -16.79 2.62
N GLU A 7 -2.30 -18.11 2.69
CA GLU A 7 -2.92 -18.95 1.64
C GLU A 7 -4.43 -18.75 1.55
N LYS A 8 -5.05 -18.38 2.68
CA LYS A 8 -6.49 -18.11 2.78
C LYS A 8 -6.91 -16.82 2.08
N LYS A 9 -5.96 -16.01 1.62
CA LYS A 9 -6.16 -14.71 0.98
C LYS A 9 -6.99 -13.76 1.85
N THR A 10 -6.70 -13.78 3.15
CA THR A 10 -7.30 -12.90 4.16
C THR A 10 -6.37 -11.77 4.58
N CYS A 11 -5.05 -11.94 4.40
CA CYS A 11 -4.05 -10.92 4.68
C CYS A 11 -3.20 -10.67 3.44
N PHE A 12 -2.87 -9.40 3.16
CA PHE A 12 -1.98 -9.02 2.06
C PHE A 12 -0.92 -8.03 2.55
N ARG A 13 0.23 -7.99 1.87
CA ARG A 13 1.34 -7.10 2.19
C ARG A 13 1.60 -6.08 1.09
N ILE A 14 1.70 -4.80 1.49
CA ILE A 14 2.03 -3.67 0.61
C ILE A 14 3.47 -3.24 0.87
N PRO A 15 4.34 -3.15 -0.16
CA PRO A 15 5.66 -2.52 -0.03
C PRO A 15 5.55 -1.11 0.53
N TRP A 16 6.35 -0.78 1.54
CA TRP A 16 6.24 0.48 2.29
C TRP A 16 7.51 1.32 2.28
N LYS A 17 8.37 1.14 1.27
CA LYS A 17 9.63 1.87 1.09
C LYS A 17 9.45 3.39 1.19
N HIS A 18 10.39 4.05 1.86
CA HIS A 18 10.45 5.51 1.91
C HIS A 18 10.93 6.05 0.56
N ALA A 19 10.40 7.20 0.14
CA ALA A 19 10.87 7.89 -1.05
C ALA A 19 12.27 8.48 -0.76
N GLY A 20 13.31 7.72 -1.10
CA GLY A 20 14.71 8.08 -0.95
C GLY A 20 15.50 7.68 -2.21
N LYS A 21 16.83 7.64 -2.10
CA LYS A 21 17.74 7.42 -3.24
C LYS A 21 17.47 6.10 -4.01
N ASP A 22 17.01 5.07 -3.31
CA ASP A 22 16.73 3.73 -3.87
C ASP A 22 15.24 3.48 -4.14
N PHE A 23 14.42 4.55 -4.19
CA PHE A 23 13.00 4.44 -4.49
C PHE A 23 12.77 4.31 -5.99
N ARG A 24 12.27 3.16 -6.42
CA ARG A 24 11.98 2.86 -7.82
C ARG A 24 10.56 3.28 -8.11
N HIS A 25 10.40 4.43 -8.72
CA HIS A 25 9.08 5.04 -8.95
C HIS A 25 8.09 4.09 -9.65
N ASP A 26 8.53 3.33 -10.64
CA ASP A 26 7.62 2.43 -11.37
C ASP A 26 7.24 1.18 -10.57
N GLU A 27 8.10 0.68 -9.69
CA GLU A 27 7.86 -0.55 -8.91
C GLU A 27 7.27 -0.26 -7.53
N ASP A 28 7.91 0.63 -6.76
CA ASP A 28 7.56 0.93 -5.38
C ASP A 28 6.31 1.82 -5.29
N ALA A 29 6.01 2.58 -6.36
CA ALA A 29 4.78 3.37 -6.45
C ALA A 29 3.65 2.69 -7.24
N ALA A 30 3.87 1.51 -7.84
CA ALA A 30 2.91 0.86 -8.73
C ALA A 30 1.51 0.74 -8.14
N ILE A 31 1.41 0.25 -6.91
CA ILE A 31 0.11 0.08 -6.22
C ILE A 31 -0.56 1.42 -5.88
N PHE A 32 0.23 2.43 -5.51
CA PHE A 32 -0.28 3.75 -5.19
C PHE A 32 -0.79 4.46 -6.46
N LYS A 33 -0.07 4.29 -7.58
CA LYS A 33 -0.47 4.77 -8.90
C LYS A 33 -1.74 4.09 -9.39
N ALA A 34 -1.80 2.75 -9.34
CA ALA A 34 -2.98 1.99 -9.72
C ALA A 34 -4.23 2.40 -8.90
N TRP A 35 -4.07 2.65 -7.59
CA TRP A 35 -5.16 3.19 -6.78
C TRP A 35 -5.59 4.60 -7.21
N ALA A 36 -4.65 5.48 -7.53
CA ALA A 36 -4.95 6.82 -8.02
C ALA A 36 -5.69 6.79 -9.36
N GLU A 37 -5.29 5.91 -10.29
CA GLU A 37 -5.97 5.65 -11.56
C GLU A 37 -7.39 5.13 -11.33
N TYR A 38 -7.56 4.11 -10.48
CA TYR A 38 -8.88 3.57 -10.13
C TYR A 38 -9.84 4.63 -9.56
N LYS A 39 -9.33 5.58 -8.78
CA LYS A 39 -10.13 6.67 -8.22
C LYS A 39 -10.33 7.85 -9.18
N ASN A 40 -9.82 7.78 -10.42
CA ASN A 40 -9.76 8.89 -11.38
C ASN A 40 -9.11 10.16 -10.78
N LYS A 41 -8.08 9.96 -9.94
CA LYS A 41 -7.33 11.01 -9.25
C LYS A 41 -5.87 11.11 -9.70
N LEU A 42 -5.54 10.49 -10.83
CA LEU A 42 -4.25 10.66 -11.50
C LEU A 42 -4.37 11.83 -12.49
N HIS A 43 -3.75 12.96 -12.19
CA HIS A 43 -3.72 14.10 -13.11
C HIS A 43 -2.41 14.12 -13.93
N PRO A 44 -2.44 14.58 -15.19
CA PRO A 44 -1.22 14.77 -15.98
C PRO A 44 -0.27 15.72 -15.24
N GLY A 45 0.92 15.24 -14.89
CA GLY A 45 1.91 15.99 -14.12
C GLY A 45 1.94 15.71 -12.61
N ASP A 46 1.07 14.84 -12.09
CA ASP A 46 1.20 14.34 -10.71
C ASP A 46 2.50 13.52 -10.58
N LYS A 47 3.56 14.15 -10.07
CA LYS A 47 4.86 13.51 -9.76
C LYS A 47 4.93 12.93 -8.33
N LEU A 48 3.82 12.97 -7.59
CA LEU A 48 3.85 12.79 -6.14
C LEU A 48 3.44 11.37 -5.74
N ALA A 49 4.35 10.40 -5.94
CA ALA A 49 4.23 9.06 -5.36
C ALA A 49 3.88 9.12 -3.85
N ALA A 50 4.42 10.12 -3.14
CA ALA A 50 4.09 10.41 -1.74
C ALA A 50 2.61 10.79 -1.50
N ALA A 51 1.99 11.55 -2.40
CA ALA A 51 0.58 11.93 -2.30
C ALA A 51 -0.34 10.72 -2.54
N TRP A 52 -0.03 9.90 -3.55
CA TRP A 52 -0.78 8.67 -3.81
C TRP A 52 -0.66 7.67 -2.65
N LYS A 53 0.56 7.48 -2.11
CA LYS A 53 0.80 6.66 -0.90
C LYS A 53 -0.02 7.16 0.30
N THR A 54 -0.04 8.48 0.52
CA THR A 54 -0.83 9.09 1.59
C THR A 54 -2.32 8.84 1.42
N ARG A 55 -2.86 9.02 0.20
CA ARG A 55 -4.27 8.78 -0.10
C ARG A 55 -4.66 7.32 0.12
N LEU A 56 -3.86 6.37 -0.36
CA LEU A 56 -4.14 4.95 -0.15
C LEU A 56 -4.09 4.58 1.34
N ARG A 57 -3.05 5.02 2.07
CA ARG A 57 -2.93 4.81 3.53
C ARG A 57 -4.17 5.30 4.26
N CYS A 58 -4.62 6.52 3.96
CA CYS A 58 -5.81 7.08 4.59
C CYS A 58 -7.08 6.31 4.23
N ALA A 59 -7.21 5.78 3.02
CA ALA A 59 -8.35 4.96 2.62
C ALA A 59 -8.38 3.62 3.38
N LEU A 60 -7.24 2.93 3.48
CA LEU A 60 -7.11 1.68 4.23
C LEU A 60 -7.42 1.89 5.72
N ASN A 61 -6.85 2.92 6.33
CA ASN A 61 -7.04 3.18 7.77
C ASN A 61 -8.46 3.67 8.13
N LYS A 62 -9.21 4.21 7.17
CA LYS A 62 -10.60 4.67 7.40
C LYS A 62 -11.64 3.60 7.05
N SER A 63 -11.28 2.60 6.26
CA SER A 63 -12.23 1.58 5.85
C SER A 63 -12.43 0.56 6.97
N PRO A 64 -13.68 0.22 7.35
CA PRO A 64 -13.94 -0.86 8.30
C PRO A 64 -13.63 -2.25 7.73
N GLU A 65 -13.46 -2.37 6.40
CA GLU A 65 -13.17 -3.62 5.69
C GLU A 65 -11.68 -4.00 5.77
N PHE A 66 -10.83 -3.11 6.29
CA PHE A 66 -9.39 -3.35 6.36
C PHE A 66 -8.85 -3.04 7.75
N GLN A 67 -7.97 -3.91 8.24
CA GLN A 67 -7.28 -3.73 9.51
C GLN A 67 -5.76 -3.88 9.29
N GLU A 68 -4.96 -2.90 9.71
CA GLU A 68 -3.50 -3.07 9.73
C GLU A 68 -3.13 -4.15 10.76
N VAL A 69 -2.14 -5.00 10.43
CA VAL A 69 -1.59 -6.04 11.32
C VAL A 69 -0.12 -5.71 11.58
N PRO A 70 0.20 -4.83 12.55
CA PRO A 70 1.55 -4.36 12.80
C PRO A 70 2.52 -5.48 13.15
N GLU A 71 2.03 -6.52 13.84
CA GLU A 71 2.84 -7.65 14.32
C GLU A 71 3.41 -8.50 13.18
N ARG A 72 2.82 -8.39 11.98
CA ARG A 72 3.30 -9.07 10.76
C ARG A 72 4.01 -8.14 9.79
N SER A 73 3.98 -6.84 10.06
CA SER A 73 4.66 -5.84 9.24
C SER A 73 6.16 -5.83 9.53
N GLN A 74 6.98 -5.57 8.51
CA GLN A 74 8.43 -5.50 8.63
C GLN A 74 8.90 -4.19 8.03
N LEU A 75 9.32 -3.24 8.87
CA LEU A 75 9.72 -1.89 8.43
C LEU A 75 11.24 -1.69 8.48
N ASP A 76 11.98 -2.53 9.20
CA ASP A 76 13.43 -2.40 9.42
C ASP A 76 14.28 -3.30 8.50
N ILE A 77 13.68 -3.82 7.41
CA ILE A 77 14.35 -4.65 6.40
C ILE A 77 14.62 -3.87 5.11
N SER A 78 15.43 -4.42 4.22
CA SER A 78 15.80 -3.78 2.94
C SER A 78 14.61 -3.44 2.04
N GLU A 79 13.62 -4.34 2.01
CA GLU A 79 12.37 -4.19 1.25
C GLU A 79 11.18 -4.19 2.23
N PRO A 80 10.93 -3.05 2.92
CA PRO A 80 9.96 -2.98 3.99
C PRO A 80 8.53 -3.10 3.47
N TYR A 81 7.63 -3.62 4.29
CA TYR A 81 6.22 -3.81 3.95
C TYR A 81 5.29 -3.70 5.16
N LYS A 82 4.03 -3.36 4.88
CA LYS A 82 2.92 -3.38 5.84
C LYS A 82 1.92 -4.48 5.50
N VAL A 83 1.41 -5.17 6.51
CA VAL A 83 0.37 -6.20 6.36
C VAL A 83 -0.99 -5.62 6.73
N TYR A 84 -1.98 -5.89 5.89
CA TYR A 84 -3.38 -5.56 6.12
C TYR A 84 -4.23 -6.83 6.01
N ARG A 85 -5.21 -6.95 6.89
CA ARG A 85 -6.24 -8.00 6.88
C ARG A 85 -7.53 -7.46 6.29
N ILE A 86 -8.20 -8.28 5.48
CA ILE A 86 -9.57 -8.05 5.03
C ILE A 86 -10.51 -8.52 6.14
N VAL A 87 -11.36 -7.61 6.64
CA VAL A 87 -12.36 -7.88 7.66
C VAL A 87 -13.64 -8.36 6.96
N PRO A 88 -14.14 -9.57 7.26
CA PRO A 88 -15.41 -10.04 6.72
C PRO A 88 -16.55 -9.08 7.11
N PRO A 89 -17.55 -8.86 6.25
CA PRO A 89 -18.76 -8.15 6.64
C PRO A 89 -19.41 -8.89 7.83
N GLY A 90 -19.83 -8.12 8.83
CA GLY A 90 -20.56 -8.61 10.00
C GLY A 90 -22.01 -8.95 9.70
#